data_AF-A0AAU8FMZ4-F1
#
_entry.id   AF-A0AAU8FMZ4-F1
#
_cell.length_a   1.000
_cell.length_b   1.000
_cell.length_c   1.000
_cell.angle_alpha   90.00
_cell.angle_beta   90.00
_cell.angle_gamma   90.00
#
_symmetry.space_group_name_H-M   'P 1'
#
loop_
_entity.id
_entity.type
_entity.pdbx_description
1 polymer ?
#
loop_
_entity_poly.entity_id
_entity_poly.type
_entity_poly.pdbx_seq_one_letter_code
_entity_poly.pdbx_strand_id
1 'polypeptide(L)' 'MTGLHYSIVSEKMVWIWYYDALGTKHLRELLADDAAAFVKRAQAQKESGTNAVGTDFLNFYQTAS' A
#
# COMPACT_ATOMS: atom_id res chain seq x y z
N MET A 1 13.80 7.09 5.24
CA MET A 1 12.55 7.52 4.59
C MET A 1 11.62 6.32 4.52
N THR A 2 10.75 6.17 5.51
CA THR A 2 9.83 5.02 5.65
C THR A 2 8.51 5.35 4.97
N GLY A 3 8.41 5.07 3.67
CA GLY A 3 7.19 5.25 2.89
C GLY A 3 6.83 3.97 2.16
N LEU A 4 5.58 3.54 2.28
CA LEU A 4 5.02 2.51 1.41
C LEU A 4 4.71 3.17 0.06
N HIS A 5 5.29 2.64 -1.01
CA HIS A 5 5.07 3.10 -2.36
C HIS A 5 4.27 2.07 -3.13
N TYR A 6 3.48 2.52 -4.11
CA TYR A 6 2.78 1.63 -5.00
C TYR A 6 2.63 2.21 -6.41
N SER A 7 2.43 1.32 -7.38
CA SER A 7 2.08 1.64 -8.77
C SER A 7 0.98 0.71 -9.23
N ILE A 8 -0.10 1.29 -9.76
CA ILE A 8 -1.23 0.55 -10.32
C ILE A 8 -0.89 0.29 -11.80
N VAL A 9 -0.60 -0.97 -12.13
CA VAL A 9 -0.27 -1.39 -13.49
C VAL A 9 -1.56 -1.66 -14.28
N SER A 10 -2.54 -2.29 -13.63
CA SER A 10 -3.90 -2.48 -14.15
C SER A 10 -4.89 -2.65 -13.00
N GLU A 11 -6.19 -2.75 -13.30
CA GLU A 11 -7.23 -3.05 -12.29
C GLU A 11 -6.98 -4.36 -11.52
N LYS A 12 -6.25 -5.30 -12.13
CA LYS A 12 -5.94 -6.62 -11.55
C LYS A 12 -4.46 -6.81 -11.22
N MET A 13 -3.66 -5.73 -11.25
CA MET A 13 -2.23 -5.81 -10.95
C MET A 13 -1.71 -4.53 -10.33
N VAL A 14 -1.15 -4.64 -9.12
CA VAL A 14 -0.54 -3.53 -8.39
C VAL A 14 0.83 -3.96 -7.87
N TRP A 15 1.81 -3.09 -8.03
CA TRP A 15 3.13 -3.26 -7.45
C TRP A 15 3.27 -2.38 -6.22
N ILE A 16 3.76 -2.96 -5.14
CA ILE A 16 4.00 -2.27 -3.87
C ILE A 16 5.46 -2.45 -3.52
N TRP A 17 6.13 -1.39 -3.07
CA TRP A 17 7.49 -1.49 -2.55
C TRP A 17 7.72 -0.56 -1.38
N TYR A 18 8.67 -0.93 -0.53
CA TYR A 18 9.12 -0.11 0.59
C TYR A 18 10.60 -0.37 0.85
N TYR A 19 11.22 0.55 1.59
CA TYR A 19 12.58 0.39 2.09
C TYR A 19 12.51 0.05 3.58
N ASP A 20 13.23 -0.98 4.00
CA ASP A 20 13.39 -1.28 5.42
C ASP A 20 14.35 -0.28 6.10
N ALA A 21 14.54 -0.42 7.42
CA ALA A 21 15.42 0.46 8.19
C ALA A 21 16.89 0.42 7.75
N LEU A 22 17.30 -0.65 7.05
CA LEU A 22 18.65 -0.84 6.52
C LEU A 22 18.76 -0.35 5.06
N GLY A 23 17.68 0.14 4.46
CA GLY A 23 17.63 0.61 3.07
C GLY A 23 17.44 -0.50 2.04
N THR A 24 17.12 -1.73 2.45
CA THR A 24 16.79 -2.81 1.51
C THR A 24 15.42 -2.56 0.91
N LYS A 25 15.33 -2.68 -0.42
CA LYS A 25 14.07 -2.57 -1.15
C LYS A 25 13.32 -3.90 -1.12
N HIS A 26 12.12 -3.87 -0.56
CA HIS A 26 11.18 -4.99 -0.60
C HIS A 26 10.09 -4.71 -1.63
N LEU A 27 9.76 -5.71 -2.44
CA LEU A 27 8.73 -5.62 -3.47
C LEU A 27 7.67 -6.70 -3.25
N ARG A 28 6.40 -6.32 -3.38
CA ARG A 28 5.27 -7.21 -3.33
C ARG A 28 4.33 -6.93 -4.48
N GLU A 29 3.93 -7.98 -5.16
CA GLU A 29 2.95 -7.92 -6.23
C GLU A 29 1.58 -8.32 -5.67
N LEU A 30 0.56 -7.52 -5.97
CA LEU A 30 -0.84 -7.88 -5.78
C LEU A 30 -1.44 -8.20 -7.14
N LEU A 31 -2.18 -9.31 -7.19
CA LEU A 31 -2.78 -9.83 -8.41
C LEU A 31 -4.28 -10.07 -8.20
N ALA A 32 -5.02 -10.09 -9.31
CA ALA A 32 -6.44 -10.43 -9.37
C ALA A 32 -7.28 -9.66 -8.34
N ASP A 33 -7.99 -10.38 -7.45
CA ASP A 33 -8.96 -9.80 -6.53
C ASP A 33 -8.29 -8.89 -5.47
N ASP A 34 -7.07 -9.22 -5.04
CA ASP A 34 -6.33 -8.39 -4.08
C ASP A 34 -5.94 -7.05 -4.70
N ALA A 35 -5.53 -7.06 -5.97
CA ALA A 35 -5.24 -5.84 -6.71
C ALA A 35 -6.51 -5.00 -6.94
N ALA A 36 -7.61 -5.63 -7.33
CA ALA A 36 -8.88 -4.94 -7.55
C ALA A 36 -9.41 -4.30 -6.26
N ALA A 37 -9.33 -5.02 -5.13
CA ALA A 37 -9.69 -4.51 -3.82
C ALA A 37 -8.81 -3.33 -3.41
N PHE A 38 -7.51 -3.38 -3.70
CA PHE A 38 -6.58 -2.28 -3.44
C PHE A 38 -6.93 -1.03 -4.25
N VAL A 39 -7.13 -1.17 -5.57
CA VAL A 39 -7.46 -0.06 -6.47
C VAL A 39 -8.76 0.62 -6.05
N LYS A 40 -9.79 -0.15 -5.72
CA LYS A 40 -11.09 0.39 -5.26
C LYS A 40 -10.93 1.22 -3.98
N ARG A 41 -10.14 0.74 -3.02
CA ARG A 41 -9.85 1.48 -1.78
C ARG A 41 -9.03 2.74 -2.03
N ALA A 42 -8.04 2.67 -2.91
CA ALA A 42 -7.19 3.80 -3.26
C ALA A 42 -7.98 4.92 -3.97
N GLN A 43 -8.92 4.57 -4.85
CA GLN A 43 -9.82 5.52 -5.51
C GLN A 43 -10.78 6.17 -4.51
N ALA A 44 -11.40 5.39 -3.62
CA ALA A 44 -12.30 5.91 -2.60
C ALA A 44 -11.63 6.91 -1.64
N GLN A 45 -10.34 6.68 -1.30
CA GLN A 45 -9.55 7.64 -0.51
C GLN A 45 -9.26 8.94 -1.26
N LYS A 46 -9.04 8.85 -2.59
CA LYS A 46 -8.76 10.02 -3.43
C LYS A 46 -10.00 10.91 -3.61
N GLU A 47 -11.19 10.32 -3.61
CA GLU A 47 -12.47 11.01 -3.70
C GLU A 47 -12.93 11.63 -2.37
N SER A 48 -12.45 11.11 -1.23
CA SER A 48 -12.92 11.53 0.10
C SER A 48 -12.17 12.70 0.73
N GLY A 49 -11.08 13.21 0.12
CA GLY A 49 -10.47 14.50 0.47
C GLY A 49 -10.14 14.77 1.97
N THR A 50 -10.09 13.77 2.84
CA THR A 50 -9.77 13.95 4.27
C THR A 50 -9.15 12.67 4.83
N ASN A 51 -8.06 12.88 5.57
CA ASN A 51 -7.19 11.90 6.17
C ASN A 51 -7.92 10.84 7.02
N ALA A 52 -7.39 9.62 6.96
CA ALA A 52 -7.40 8.60 8.03
C ALA A 52 -8.74 7.99 8.43
N VAL A 53 -9.17 6.90 7.75
CA VAL A 53 -9.76 5.71 8.41
C VAL A 53 -9.52 4.51 7.48
N GLY A 54 -8.66 3.55 7.85
CA GLY A 54 -8.57 2.27 7.11
C GLY A 54 -7.17 1.67 6.92
N THR A 55 -6.09 2.37 7.26
CA THR A 55 -4.71 1.84 7.22
C THR A 55 -4.21 1.35 8.58
N ASP A 56 -5.10 1.10 9.54
CA ASP A 56 -4.70 0.62 10.88
C ASP A 56 -4.00 -0.74 10.84
N PHE A 57 -4.19 -1.53 9.78
CA PHE A 57 -3.44 -2.77 9.57
C PHE A 57 -1.96 -2.56 9.23
N LEU A 58 -1.57 -1.37 8.75
CA LEU A 58 -0.17 -1.03 8.44
C LEU A 58 0.61 -0.61 9.70
N ASN A 59 -0.08 -0.16 10.76
CA ASN A 59 0.55 0.22 12.03
C ASN A 59 1.06 -0.99 12.83
N PHE A 60 0.59 -2.20 12.55
CA PHE A 60 1.09 -3.41 13.24
C PHE A 60 2.54 -3.76 12.89
N TYR A 61 3.10 -3.21 11.82
CA TYR A 61 4.50 -3.45 11.45
C TYR A 61 5.47 -2.41 12.03
N GLN A 62 4.98 -1.43 12.79
CA GLN A 62 5.80 -0.31 13.29
C GLN A 62 6.18 -0.43 14.79
N THR A 63 5.82 -1.52 15.48
CA THR A 63 6.20 -1.74 16.89
C THR A 63 7.00 -3.02 17.07
N ALA A 64 8.21 -3.02 16.51
CA ALA A 64 9.28 -3.92 16.93
C ALA A 64 10.64 -3.28 16.61
N SER A 65 10.98 -2.20 17.31
CA SER A 65 12.34 -1.76 17.71
C SER A 65 12.25 -0.41 18.43
#